data_AF-A0A957W1N9-F1
#
_entry.id   AF-A0A957W1N9-F1
#
_cell.length_a   1.000
_cell.length_b   1.000
_cell.length_c   1.000
_cell.angle_alpha   90.00
_cell.angle_beta   90.00
_cell.angle_gamma   90.00
#
_symmetry.space_group_name_H-M   'P 1'
#
loop_
_entity.id
_entity.type
_entity.pdbx_description
1 polymer ?
#
loop_
_entity_poly.entity_id
_entity_poly.type
_entity_poly.pdbx_seq_one_letter_code
_entity_poly.pdbx_strand_id
1 'polypeptide(L)'
;MKKIIIALCAALLLVRLTPPTLQAQTAVQCEEEYQVQVGDTLASIAEETLNDPLAFPVLVVLANAVLDDDYTNIDDPNIIEEGWTLCIPSEDDVPELLAEADPAIQAVARLAGIAVPPPLEETLWVLVGYGSPDDLTLIQPGSVVTAQFSQDGTLIGSAGCNTYNTSFEFGRNDSLTIQPTATTRILCEGLMDQEEFYLAALEQATAYQITPEGFLEIEYSTGRLSSQSLFFVAGQAD
;
A
#
# COMPACT_ATOMS: atom_id res chain seq x y z
N MET A 1 63.79 35.83 30.50
CA MET A 1 62.51 36.15 29.81
C MET A 1 62.56 35.42 28.47
N LYS A 2 61.96 34.23 28.29
CA LYS A 2 60.53 33.96 28.09
C LYS A 2 60.36 32.43 28.21
N LYS A 3 59.38 31.97 29.01
CA LYS A 3 59.10 30.55 29.25
C LYS A 3 58.41 29.96 28.01
N ILE A 4 58.88 28.82 27.52
CA ILE A 4 58.24 28.02 26.47
C ILE A 4 57.18 27.15 27.17
N ILE A 5 55.90 27.42 26.90
CA ILE A 5 54.78 26.59 27.33
C ILE A 5 54.30 25.83 26.10
N ILE A 6 54.58 24.54 26.05
CA ILE A 6 54.02 23.60 25.07
C ILE A 6 52.63 23.24 25.57
N ALA A 7 51.59 23.78 24.93
CA ALA A 7 50.20 23.42 25.19
C ALA A 7 49.87 22.15 24.40
N LEU A 8 49.68 21.04 25.12
CA LEU A 8 49.20 19.78 24.59
C LEU A 8 47.68 19.90 24.36
N CYS A 9 47.24 20.06 23.11
CA CYS A 9 45.82 20.00 22.77
C CYS A 9 45.34 18.53 22.82
N ALA A 10 44.69 18.15 23.92
CA ALA A 10 43.89 16.93 23.96
C ALA A 10 42.61 17.16 23.15
N ALA A 11 42.55 16.59 21.94
CA ALA A 11 41.34 16.54 21.14
C ALA A 11 40.37 15.52 21.77
N LEU A 12 39.39 16.03 22.53
CA LEU A 12 38.29 15.23 23.06
C LEU A 12 37.35 14.89 21.88
N LEU A 13 37.38 13.65 21.41
CA LEU A 13 36.48 13.16 20.37
C LEU A 13 35.06 13.04 20.96
N LEU A 14 34.26 14.08 20.78
CA LEU A 14 32.81 14.01 21.04
C LEU A 14 32.19 13.15 19.95
N VAL A 15 31.98 11.86 20.23
CA VAL A 15 31.07 11.03 19.44
C VAL A 15 29.68 11.63 19.60
N ARG A 16 29.21 12.33 18.57
CA ARG A 16 27.84 12.83 18.51
C ARG A 16 26.93 11.62 18.27
N LEU A 17 26.23 11.19 19.30
CA LEU A 17 25.06 10.34 19.14
C LEU A 17 24.01 11.16 18.38
N THR A 18 23.95 11.03 17.06
CA THR A 18 22.77 11.44 16.32
C THR A 18 21.67 10.46 16.71
N PRO A 19 20.57 10.92 17.35
CA PRO A 19 19.41 10.04 17.50
C PRO A 19 18.98 9.57 16.10
N PRO A 20 18.45 8.35 15.97
CA PRO A 20 17.81 7.95 14.73
C PRO A 20 16.75 9.01 14.42
N THR A 21 16.85 9.61 13.24
CA THR A 21 15.75 10.42 12.71
C THR A 21 14.55 9.47 12.64
N LEU A 22 13.56 9.68 13.50
CA LEU A 22 12.21 9.22 13.20
C LEU A 22 11.89 9.80 11.82
N GLN A 23 11.78 8.95 10.82
CA GLN A 23 11.17 9.35 9.57
C GLN A 23 9.72 9.67 9.94
N ALA A 24 9.39 10.96 10.01
CA ALA A 24 8.00 11.37 10.06
C ALA A 24 7.35 10.75 8.81
N GLN A 25 6.25 10.02 9.00
CA GLN A 25 5.33 9.73 7.91
C GLN A 25 5.09 11.05 7.19
N THR A 26 5.33 11.08 5.88
CA THR A 26 5.27 12.27 5.05
C THR A 26 3.90 12.90 5.24
N ALA A 27 3.85 14.03 5.96
CA ALA A 27 2.65 14.84 6.00
C ALA A 27 2.40 15.31 4.56
N VAL A 28 1.24 14.98 4.02
CA VAL A 28 0.81 15.38 2.69
C VAL A 28 1.02 16.88 2.55
N GLN A 29 1.78 17.31 1.53
CA GLN A 29 2.07 18.72 1.34
C GLN A 29 1.09 19.30 0.33
N CYS A 30 0.42 20.39 0.71
CA CYS A 30 -0.31 21.22 -0.25
C CYS A 30 0.71 21.84 -1.20
N GLU A 31 0.74 21.37 -2.44
CA GLU A 31 1.63 21.89 -3.46
C GLU A 31 1.10 23.22 -4.00
N GLU A 32 -0.22 23.34 -4.11
CA GLU A 32 -0.91 24.55 -4.52
C GLU A 32 -2.15 24.80 -3.66
N GLU A 33 -2.48 26.08 -3.44
CA GLU A 33 -3.73 26.51 -2.83
C GLU A 33 -4.67 27.02 -3.93
N TYR A 34 -5.88 26.47 -3.98
CA TYR A 34 -6.92 26.91 -4.91
C TYR A 34 -8.02 27.68 -4.18
N GLN A 35 -8.43 28.81 -4.74
CA GLN A 35 -9.54 29.62 -4.22
C GLN A 35 -10.80 29.37 -5.05
N VAL A 36 -11.82 28.77 -4.44
CA VAL A 36 -13.07 28.41 -5.11
C VAL A 36 -13.75 29.65 -5.68
N GLN A 37 -14.07 29.60 -6.96
CA GLN A 37 -14.74 30.66 -7.71
C GLN A 37 -16.22 30.36 -7.93
N VAL A 38 -16.96 31.40 -8.31
CA VAL A 38 -18.38 31.28 -8.65
C VAL A 38 -18.55 30.37 -9.87
N GLY A 39 -19.28 29.27 -9.67
CA GLY A 39 -19.60 28.31 -10.72
C GLY A 39 -18.70 27.07 -10.73
N ASP A 40 -17.72 27.00 -9.83
CA ASP A 40 -16.89 25.82 -9.68
C ASP A 40 -17.68 24.61 -9.17
N THR A 41 -17.16 23.45 -9.53
CA THR A 41 -17.46 22.16 -8.92
C THR A 41 -16.13 21.51 -8.54
N LEU A 42 -16.13 20.61 -7.56
CA LEU A 42 -14.89 19.89 -7.23
C LEU A 42 -14.32 19.14 -8.44
N ALA A 43 -15.18 18.62 -9.32
CA ALA A 43 -14.76 17.97 -10.55
C ALA A 43 -14.11 18.93 -11.56
N SER A 44 -14.63 20.15 -11.72
CA SER A 44 -14.00 21.13 -12.62
C SER A 44 -12.67 21.64 -12.06
N ILE A 45 -12.55 21.77 -10.74
CA ILE A 45 -11.28 22.11 -10.09
C ILE A 45 -10.27 20.99 -10.29
N ALA A 46 -10.65 19.72 -10.05
CA ALA A 46 -9.77 18.58 -10.29
C ALA A 46 -9.36 18.43 -11.76
N GLU A 47 -10.25 18.74 -12.71
CA GLU A 47 -9.91 18.80 -14.13
C GLU A 47 -8.87 19.89 -14.42
N GLU A 48 -8.99 21.07 -13.81
CA GLU A 48 -8.07 22.19 -13.99
C GLU A 48 -6.70 21.93 -13.36
N THR A 49 -6.67 21.38 -12.14
CA THR A 49 -5.46 21.32 -11.31
C THR A 49 -4.77 19.96 -11.31
N LEU A 50 -5.52 18.86 -11.46
CA LEU A 50 -5.00 17.48 -11.46
C LEU A 50 -5.12 16.83 -12.84
N ASN A 51 -5.59 17.59 -13.84
CA ASN A 51 -5.85 17.11 -15.21
C ASN A 51 -6.73 15.84 -15.26
N ASP A 52 -7.56 15.64 -14.22
CA ASP A 52 -8.50 14.53 -14.09
C ASP A 52 -9.76 14.99 -13.32
N PRO A 53 -10.91 15.23 -13.98
CA PRO A 53 -12.15 15.62 -13.32
C PRO A 53 -12.63 14.61 -12.29
N LEU A 54 -12.18 13.36 -12.41
CA LEU A 54 -12.58 12.28 -11.52
C LEU A 54 -11.79 12.30 -10.22
N ALA A 55 -10.60 12.92 -10.18
CA ALA A 55 -9.75 13.00 -8.98
C ALA A 55 -10.33 13.90 -7.86
N PHE A 56 -11.49 14.51 -8.07
CA PHE A 56 -12.16 15.38 -7.08
C PHE A 56 -12.32 14.79 -5.67
N PRO A 57 -12.50 13.48 -5.44
CA PRO A 57 -12.62 12.95 -4.08
C PRO A 57 -11.34 13.16 -3.26
N VAL A 58 -10.17 13.29 -3.89
CA VAL A 58 -8.93 13.65 -3.18
C VAL A 58 -9.04 15.03 -2.54
N LEU A 59 -9.68 15.99 -3.20
CA LEU A 59 -9.89 17.33 -2.65
C LEU A 59 -10.77 17.28 -1.39
N VAL A 60 -11.78 16.39 -1.37
CA VAL A 60 -12.63 16.13 -0.20
C VAL A 60 -11.82 15.48 0.92
N VAL A 61 -11.02 14.48 0.58
CA VAL A 61 -10.15 13.77 1.54
C VAL A 61 -9.21 14.77 2.20
N LEU A 62 -8.50 15.60 1.44
CA LEU A 62 -7.54 16.57 1.98
C LEU A 62 -8.20 17.66 2.80
N ALA A 63 -9.31 18.23 2.32
CA ALA A 63 -10.06 19.24 3.06
C ALA A 63 -10.53 18.73 4.44
N ASN A 64 -10.76 17.41 4.56
CA ASN A 64 -11.24 16.79 5.79
C ASN A 64 -10.12 16.10 6.61
N ALA A 65 -8.97 15.82 6.02
CA ALA A 65 -7.82 15.16 6.65
C ALA A 65 -6.77 16.16 7.19
N VAL A 66 -6.59 17.29 6.50
CA VAL A 66 -5.74 18.37 6.96
C VAL A 66 -6.51 19.11 8.05
N LEU A 67 -6.27 18.74 9.31
CA LEU A 67 -6.79 19.44 10.50
C LEU A 67 -6.06 20.78 10.72
N ASP A 68 -5.92 21.58 9.67
CA ASP A 68 -5.46 22.95 9.73
C ASP A 68 -6.67 23.88 9.65
N ASP A 69 -6.67 24.93 10.47
CA ASP A 69 -7.80 25.85 10.64
C ASP A 69 -8.05 26.70 9.36
N ASP A 70 -7.12 26.65 8.41
CA ASP A 70 -7.12 27.41 7.16
C ASP A 70 -7.91 26.73 6.02
N TYR A 71 -8.24 25.43 6.12
CA TYR A 71 -9.02 24.70 5.12
C TYR A 71 -10.45 24.43 5.60
N THR A 72 -11.42 24.57 4.69
CA THR A 72 -12.83 24.38 5.01
C THR A 72 -13.20 22.90 4.90
N ASN A 73 -13.77 22.33 5.98
CA ASN A 73 -14.30 20.97 5.98
C ASN A 73 -15.48 20.87 4.98
N ILE A 74 -15.40 19.89 4.08
CA ILE A 74 -16.42 19.64 3.06
C ILE A 74 -17.35 18.54 3.57
N ASP A 75 -18.47 18.96 4.16
CA ASP A 75 -19.53 18.06 4.65
C ASP A 75 -20.36 17.44 3.50
N ASP A 76 -20.64 18.22 2.45
CA ASP A 76 -21.34 17.77 1.23
C ASP A 76 -20.50 18.14 0.00
N PRO A 77 -19.92 17.16 -0.72
CA PRO A 77 -19.06 17.43 -1.88
C PRO A 77 -19.80 18.05 -3.06
N ASN A 78 -21.13 18.11 -3.03
CA ASN A 78 -21.93 18.82 -4.04
C ASN A 78 -22.13 20.30 -3.71
N ILE A 79 -21.64 20.78 -2.56
CA ILE A 79 -21.80 22.16 -2.10
C ILE A 79 -20.41 22.71 -1.75
N ILE A 80 -19.90 23.61 -2.60
CA ILE A 80 -18.71 24.42 -2.32
C ILE A 80 -19.07 25.91 -2.42
N GLU A 81 -18.49 26.75 -1.55
CA GLU A 81 -18.77 28.19 -1.54
C GLU A 81 -17.60 29.00 -2.11
N GLU A 82 -17.93 30.15 -2.70
CA GLU A 82 -16.95 31.12 -3.17
C GLU A 82 -16.00 31.54 -2.04
N GLY A 83 -14.70 31.56 -2.35
CA GLY A 83 -13.65 31.97 -1.41
C GLY A 83 -13.21 30.89 -0.43
N TRP A 84 -13.71 29.66 -0.55
CA TRP A 84 -13.09 28.51 0.13
C TRP A 84 -11.69 28.26 -0.43
N THR A 85 -10.75 27.99 0.46
CA THR A 85 -9.40 27.56 0.09
C THR A 85 -9.35 26.03 0.08
N LEU A 86 -8.87 25.45 -1.02
CA LEU A 86 -8.60 24.01 -1.14
C LEU A 86 -7.10 23.76 -1.25
N CYS A 87 -6.65 22.70 -0.59
CA CYS A 87 -5.32 22.14 -0.76
C CYS A 87 -5.29 21.26 -2.01
N ILE A 88 -4.42 21.58 -2.96
CA ILE A 88 -4.16 20.77 -4.14
C ILE A 88 -2.88 19.96 -3.91
N PRO A 89 -2.92 18.62 -3.96
CA PRO A 89 -1.74 17.78 -3.83
C PRO A 89 -0.99 17.69 -5.16
N SER A 90 0.20 17.07 -5.12
CA SER A 90 0.85 16.58 -6.34
C SER A 90 -0.01 15.49 -7.00
N GLU A 91 -0.01 15.43 -8.33
CA GLU A 91 -0.60 14.32 -9.10
C GLU A 91 0.00 12.96 -8.67
N ASP A 92 1.26 12.94 -8.25
CA ASP A 92 1.95 11.72 -7.81
C ASP A 92 1.41 11.18 -6.47
N ASP A 93 0.82 12.04 -5.63
CA ASP A 93 0.31 11.67 -4.30
C ASP A 93 -1.17 11.21 -4.35
N VAL A 94 -1.87 11.48 -5.45
CA VAL A 94 -3.30 11.15 -5.64
C VAL A 94 -3.62 9.66 -5.38
N PRO A 95 -2.86 8.69 -5.91
CA PRO A 95 -3.16 7.28 -5.68
C PRO A 95 -3.04 6.87 -4.20
N GLU A 96 -2.05 7.38 -3.48
CA GLU A 96 -1.83 7.09 -2.06
C GLU A 96 -2.96 7.70 -1.21
N LEU A 97 -3.32 8.95 -1.48
CA LEU A 97 -4.43 9.63 -0.80
C LEU A 97 -5.78 8.94 -1.00
N LEU A 98 -6.04 8.41 -2.19
CA LEU A 98 -7.25 7.63 -2.46
C LEU A 98 -7.20 6.26 -1.79
N ALA A 99 -6.03 5.65 -1.65
CA ALA A 99 -5.87 4.38 -0.93
C ALA A 99 -6.16 4.52 0.58
N GLU A 100 -5.88 5.68 1.16
CA GLU A 100 -6.19 5.98 2.57
C GLU A 100 -7.64 6.46 2.81
N ALA A 101 -8.36 6.81 1.74
CA ALA A 101 -9.72 7.34 1.83
C ALA A 101 -10.74 6.31 2.35
N ASP A 102 -11.85 6.81 2.93
CA ASP A 102 -12.97 5.98 3.36
C ASP A 102 -13.47 5.05 2.22
N PRO A 103 -13.90 3.80 2.51
CA PRO A 103 -14.37 2.85 1.51
C PRO A 103 -15.43 3.39 0.54
N ALA A 104 -16.30 4.31 0.97
CA ALA A 104 -17.28 4.95 0.10
C ALA A 104 -16.62 5.85 -0.96
N ILE A 105 -15.58 6.59 -0.58
CA ILE A 105 -14.79 7.42 -1.50
C ILE A 105 -14.03 6.55 -2.49
N GLN A 106 -13.40 5.48 -2.01
CA GLN A 106 -12.74 4.51 -2.88
C GLN A 106 -13.72 3.87 -3.87
N ALA A 107 -14.93 3.54 -3.43
CA ALA A 107 -15.96 2.99 -4.30
C ALA A 107 -16.38 3.98 -5.40
N VAL A 108 -16.53 5.27 -5.07
CA VAL A 108 -16.83 6.33 -6.06
C VAL A 108 -15.68 6.49 -7.05
N ALA A 109 -14.44 6.55 -6.58
CA ALA A 109 -13.25 6.65 -7.42
C ALA A 109 -13.10 5.46 -8.39
N ARG A 110 -13.33 4.23 -7.91
CA ARG A 110 -13.35 3.02 -8.76
C ARG A 110 -14.48 3.07 -9.80
N LEU A 111 -15.68 3.53 -9.44
CA LEU A 111 -16.79 3.70 -10.39
C LEU A 111 -16.48 4.74 -11.47
N ALA A 112 -15.68 5.73 -11.13
CA ALA A 112 -15.19 6.73 -12.06
C ALA A 112 -14.07 6.21 -12.98
N GLY A 113 -13.42 5.09 -12.65
CA GLY A 113 -12.29 4.55 -13.42
C GLY A 113 -10.94 5.12 -13.01
N ILE A 114 -10.86 5.75 -11.84
CA ILE A 114 -9.60 6.17 -11.23
C ILE A 114 -8.92 4.94 -10.66
N ALA A 115 -7.61 4.84 -10.89
CA ALA A 115 -6.80 3.77 -10.32
C ALA A 115 -6.73 3.94 -8.79
N VAL A 116 -7.53 3.12 -8.08
CA VAL A 116 -7.45 2.98 -6.63
C VAL A 116 -7.09 1.53 -6.35
N PRO A 117 -5.95 1.27 -5.68
CA PRO A 117 -5.57 -0.10 -5.35
C PRO A 117 -6.70 -0.78 -4.57
N PRO A 118 -7.03 -2.04 -4.88
CA PRO A 118 -8.05 -2.76 -4.13
C PRO A 118 -7.55 -3.00 -2.69
N PRO A 119 -8.46 -3.06 -1.69
CA PRO A 119 -8.05 -3.40 -0.33
C PRO A 119 -7.47 -4.82 -0.28
N LEU A 120 -6.59 -5.11 0.68
CA LEU A 120 -6.08 -6.48 0.88
C LEU A 120 -7.23 -7.45 1.21
N GLU A 121 -8.04 -7.06 2.18
CA GLU A 121 -9.22 -7.80 2.62
C GLU A 121 -10.37 -7.63 1.62
N GLU A 122 -11.29 -8.59 1.57
CA GLU A 122 -12.45 -8.61 0.66
C GLU A 122 -12.11 -8.69 -0.85
N THR A 123 -10.83 -8.64 -1.20
CA THR A 123 -10.34 -8.87 -2.56
C THR A 123 -9.96 -10.34 -2.73
N LEU A 124 -10.37 -10.93 -3.87
CA LEU A 124 -9.85 -12.22 -4.30
C LEU A 124 -8.55 -11.98 -5.08
N TRP A 125 -7.45 -12.46 -4.50
CA TRP A 125 -6.13 -12.37 -5.10
C TRP A 125 -5.80 -13.66 -5.84
N VAL A 126 -5.35 -13.55 -7.08
CA VAL A 126 -4.93 -14.66 -7.93
C VAL A 126 -3.43 -14.56 -8.15
N LEU A 127 -2.68 -15.61 -7.78
CA LEU A 127 -1.22 -15.62 -7.91
C LEU A 127 -0.85 -15.65 -9.40
N VAL A 128 0.12 -14.83 -9.81
CA VAL A 128 0.67 -14.78 -11.18
C VAL A 128 2.10 -15.34 -11.25
N GLY A 129 2.88 -15.17 -10.19
CA GLY A 129 4.21 -15.75 -10.10
C GLY A 129 4.82 -15.60 -8.71
N TYR A 130 6.02 -16.14 -8.55
CA TYR A 130 6.80 -16.03 -7.33
C TYR A 130 8.29 -16.02 -7.61
N GLY A 131 9.08 -15.46 -6.69
CA GLY A 131 10.53 -15.40 -6.76
C GLY A 131 11.08 -13.98 -6.68
N SER A 132 12.20 -13.74 -7.35
CA SER A 132 12.80 -12.41 -7.46
C SER A 132 12.12 -11.61 -8.58
N PRO A 133 11.94 -10.28 -8.47
CA PRO A 133 11.39 -9.46 -9.55
C PRO A 133 12.10 -9.65 -10.90
N ASP A 134 13.42 -9.85 -10.87
CA ASP A 134 14.25 -10.07 -12.08
C ASP A 134 14.23 -11.52 -12.62
N ASP A 135 13.68 -12.48 -11.85
CA ASP A 135 13.71 -13.91 -12.16
C ASP A 135 12.45 -14.59 -11.60
N LEU A 136 11.30 -14.21 -12.16
CA LEU A 136 9.99 -14.71 -11.75
C LEU A 136 9.74 -16.13 -12.27
N THR A 137 9.31 -17.01 -11.38
CA THR A 137 8.69 -18.30 -11.76
C THR A 137 7.18 -18.10 -11.89
N LEU A 138 6.65 -18.36 -13.08
CA LEU A 138 5.22 -18.26 -13.36
C LEU A 138 4.46 -19.51 -12.90
N ILE A 139 3.17 -19.32 -12.58
CA ILE A 139 2.29 -20.45 -12.24
C ILE A 139 2.18 -21.42 -13.41
N GLN A 140 2.10 -22.71 -13.09
CA GLN A 140 1.85 -23.75 -14.08
C GLN A 140 0.48 -23.54 -14.76
N PRO A 141 0.40 -23.64 -16.10
CA PRO A 141 -0.87 -23.55 -16.82
C PRO A 141 -1.90 -24.57 -16.32
N GLY A 142 -3.15 -24.12 -16.15
CA GLY A 142 -4.24 -24.96 -15.63
C GLY A 142 -4.28 -25.06 -14.10
N SER A 143 -3.37 -24.38 -13.40
CA SER A 143 -3.44 -24.15 -11.96
C SER A 143 -4.03 -22.77 -11.68
N VAL A 144 -4.96 -22.70 -10.71
CA VAL A 144 -5.47 -21.42 -10.18
C VAL A 144 -5.16 -21.38 -8.69
N VAL A 145 -4.19 -20.55 -8.33
CA VAL A 145 -3.76 -20.33 -6.94
C VAL A 145 -4.35 -19.01 -6.46
N THR A 146 -5.04 -19.03 -5.33
CA THR A 146 -5.80 -17.88 -4.83
C THR A 146 -5.56 -17.63 -3.35
N ALA A 147 -5.74 -16.37 -2.94
CA ALA A 147 -5.72 -15.92 -1.55
C ALA A 147 -6.88 -14.94 -1.32
N GLN A 148 -7.67 -15.18 -0.28
CA GLN A 148 -8.76 -14.29 0.14
C GLN A 148 -8.64 -13.99 1.63
N PHE A 149 -8.32 -12.74 1.94
CA PHE A 149 -8.18 -12.22 3.30
C PHE A 149 -9.54 -11.70 3.77
N SER A 150 -9.95 -12.11 4.96
CA SER A 150 -11.20 -11.68 5.61
C SER A 150 -10.91 -10.80 6.81
N GLN A 151 -11.77 -9.82 7.08
CA GLN A 151 -11.67 -8.90 8.22
C GLN A 151 -11.65 -9.60 9.60
N ASP A 152 -12.05 -10.86 9.66
CA ASP A 152 -12.02 -11.67 10.89
C ASP A 152 -10.64 -12.33 11.16
N GLY A 153 -9.64 -12.04 10.34
CA GLY A 153 -8.28 -12.60 10.44
C GLY A 153 -8.12 -13.96 9.76
N THR A 154 -9.10 -14.40 8.97
CA THR A 154 -9.04 -15.67 8.22
C THR A 154 -8.50 -15.47 6.82
N LEU A 155 -7.57 -16.35 6.41
CA LEU A 155 -7.09 -16.46 5.03
C LEU A 155 -7.49 -17.82 4.46
N ILE A 156 -8.24 -17.81 3.36
CA ILE A 156 -8.64 -19.01 2.63
C ILE A 156 -8.19 -18.93 1.18
N GLY A 157 -8.05 -20.09 0.53
CA GLY A 157 -7.72 -20.10 -0.90
C GLY A 157 -7.56 -21.48 -1.51
N SER A 158 -7.18 -21.47 -2.79
CA SER A 158 -6.72 -22.63 -3.55
C SER A 158 -5.21 -22.55 -3.67
N ALA A 159 -4.50 -23.63 -3.38
CA ALA A 159 -3.07 -23.79 -3.68
C ALA A 159 -2.84 -24.43 -5.07
N GLY A 160 -3.88 -24.45 -5.92
CA GLY A 160 -3.85 -25.00 -7.27
C GLY A 160 -4.33 -26.45 -7.34
N CYS A 161 -3.88 -27.32 -6.42
CA CYS A 161 -4.37 -28.70 -6.31
C CYS A 161 -5.34 -28.87 -5.15
N ASN A 162 -4.94 -28.42 -3.96
CA ASN A 162 -5.73 -28.47 -2.73
C ASN A 162 -6.23 -27.09 -2.36
N THR A 163 -7.38 -27.04 -1.69
CA THR A 163 -7.78 -25.86 -0.93
C THR A 163 -7.06 -25.82 0.41
N TYR A 164 -6.83 -24.59 0.90
CA TYR A 164 -6.20 -24.33 2.19
C TYR A 164 -6.98 -23.28 2.99
N ASN A 165 -6.79 -23.31 4.30
CA ASN A 165 -7.23 -22.27 5.22
C ASN A 165 -6.17 -22.05 6.31
N THR A 166 -6.08 -20.82 6.78
CA THR A 166 -5.19 -20.40 7.87
C THR A 166 -5.71 -19.08 8.47
N SER A 167 -5.00 -18.54 9.45
CA SER A 167 -5.22 -17.20 9.98
C SER A 167 -4.00 -16.31 9.70
N PHE A 168 -4.22 -15.01 9.64
CA PHE A 168 -3.18 -14.01 9.47
C PHE A 168 -3.29 -12.91 10.53
N GLU A 169 -2.19 -12.22 10.77
CA GLU A 169 -2.12 -11.08 11.69
C GLU A 169 -1.29 -9.96 11.06
N PHE A 170 -1.75 -8.72 11.25
CA PHE A 170 -0.98 -7.52 10.90
C PHE A 170 -0.07 -7.08 12.05
N GLY A 171 1.18 -6.83 11.73
CA GLY A 171 2.16 -6.20 12.61
C GLY A 171 2.31 -4.70 12.33
N ARG A 172 3.40 -4.12 12.84
CA ARG A 172 3.80 -2.75 12.49
C ARG A 172 4.54 -2.75 11.16
N ASN A 173 4.52 -1.63 10.43
CA ASN A 173 5.28 -1.41 9.18
C ASN A 173 4.95 -2.49 8.12
N ASP A 174 3.67 -2.66 7.81
CA ASP A 174 3.17 -3.60 6.79
C ASP A 174 3.58 -5.06 7.00
N SER A 175 3.98 -5.41 8.22
CA SER A 175 4.32 -6.77 8.58
C SER A 175 3.08 -7.65 8.51
N LEU A 176 3.20 -8.75 7.77
CA LEU A 176 2.17 -9.77 7.64
C LEU A 176 2.73 -11.08 8.17
N THR A 177 2.04 -11.67 9.15
CA THR A 177 2.35 -13.01 9.63
C THR A 177 1.20 -13.94 9.28
N ILE A 178 1.50 -15.06 8.64
CA ILE A 178 0.53 -16.08 8.29
C ILE A 178 0.83 -17.34 9.10
N GLN A 179 -0.20 -17.89 9.75
CA GLN A 179 -0.06 -19.10 10.56
C GLN A 179 0.08 -20.36 9.68
N PRO A 180 0.52 -21.50 10.25
CA PRO A 180 0.60 -22.76 9.51
C PRO A 180 -0.72 -23.12 8.83
N THR A 181 -0.62 -23.57 7.58
CA THR A 181 -1.76 -23.84 6.72
C THR A 181 -2.38 -25.21 6.97
N ALA A 182 -3.72 -25.28 6.96
CA ALA A 182 -4.46 -26.53 6.92
C ALA A 182 -4.96 -26.78 5.50
N THR A 183 -4.60 -27.93 4.92
CA THR A 183 -4.90 -28.26 3.53
C THR A 183 -5.78 -29.49 3.38
N THR A 184 -6.49 -29.56 2.26
CA THR A 184 -7.03 -30.83 1.75
C THR A 184 -5.89 -31.72 1.22
N ARG A 185 -6.16 -33.01 0.98
CA ARG A 185 -5.14 -34.02 0.62
C ARG A 185 -5.46 -34.78 -0.66
N ILE A 186 -5.90 -34.04 -1.67
CA ILE A 186 -6.03 -34.51 -3.05
C ILE A 186 -4.64 -34.57 -3.67
N LEU A 187 -4.44 -35.56 -4.53
CA LEU A 187 -3.22 -35.71 -5.32
C LEU A 187 -3.50 -35.22 -6.75
N CYS A 188 -2.71 -34.26 -7.23
CA CYS A 188 -2.79 -33.77 -8.60
C CYS A 188 -1.44 -33.98 -9.29
N GLU A 189 -1.46 -34.54 -10.50
CA GLU A 189 -0.24 -34.74 -11.28
C GLU A 189 0.37 -33.40 -11.70
N GLY A 190 1.67 -33.21 -11.47
CA GLY A 190 2.43 -32.01 -11.86
C GLY A 190 2.32 -30.78 -10.94
N LEU A 191 1.25 -30.67 -10.14
CA LEU A 191 0.98 -29.48 -9.33
C LEU A 191 1.53 -29.53 -7.89
N MET A 192 1.89 -30.72 -7.39
CA MET A 192 2.25 -30.89 -5.97
C MET A 192 3.46 -30.05 -5.55
N ASP A 193 4.50 -29.98 -6.37
CA ASP A 193 5.71 -29.22 -6.05
C ASP A 193 5.42 -27.71 -5.96
N GLN A 194 4.53 -27.19 -6.83
CA GLN A 194 4.12 -25.79 -6.79
C GLN A 194 3.26 -25.50 -5.57
N GLU A 195 2.32 -26.39 -5.23
CA GLU A 195 1.50 -26.28 -4.03
C GLU A 195 2.37 -26.23 -2.77
N GLU A 196 3.31 -27.18 -2.62
CA GLU A 196 4.21 -27.24 -1.48
C GLU A 196 5.03 -25.95 -1.36
N PHE A 197 5.56 -25.47 -2.49
CA PHE A 197 6.31 -24.21 -2.52
C PHE A 197 5.45 -23.02 -2.10
N TYR A 198 4.26 -22.87 -2.68
CA TYR A 198 3.37 -21.76 -2.42
C TYR A 198 2.99 -21.68 -0.93
N LEU A 199 2.58 -22.81 -0.35
CA LEU A 199 2.20 -22.86 1.07
C LEU A 199 3.38 -22.57 1.99
N ALA A 200 4.57 -23.10 1.68
CA ALA A 200 5.78 -22.83 2.45
C ALA A 200 6.25 -21.38 2.34
N ALA A 201 6.06 -20.73 1.19
CA ALA A 201 6.32 -19.31 1.00
C ALA A 201 5.32 -18.47 1.80
N LEU A 202 4.04 -18.82 1.75
CA LEU A 202 2.97 -18.13 2.46
C LEU A 202 3.19 -18.18 3.98
N GLU A 203 3.58 -19.33 4.54
CA GLU A 203 3.92 -19.48 5.97
C GLU A 203 5.20 -18.73 6.39
N GLN A 204 6.03 -18.32 5.43
CA GLN A 204 7.24 -17.52 5.65
C GLN A 204 7.04 -16.04 5.31
N ALA A 205 5.79 -15.61 5.09
CA ALA A 205 5.45 -14.21 4.85
C ALA A 205 6.00 -13.32 5.98
N THR A 206 6.55 -12.17 5.59
CA THR A 206 7.10 -11.18 6.53
C THR A 206 6.46 -9.81 6.39
N ALA A 207 6.06 -9.46 5.17
CA ALA A 207 5.47 -8.18 4.82
C ALA A 207 4.56 -8.33 3.59
N TYR A 208 3.71 -7.33 3.36
CA TYR A 208 2.93 -7.22 2.13
C TYR A 208 2.95 -5.77 1.65
N GLN A 209 2.69 -5.60 0.36
CA GLN A 209 2.39 -4.29 -0.23
C GLN A 209 1.37 -4.45 -1.36
N ILE A 210 0.55 -3.44 -1.57
CA ILE A 210 -0.32 -3.35 -2.74
C ILE A 210 0.17 -2.17 -3.57
N THR A 211 0.59 -2.44 -4.80
CA THR A 211 1.14 -1.41 -5.68
C THR A 211 0.02 -0.47 -6.19
N PRO A 212 0.35 0.75 -6.63
CA PRO A 212 -0.62 1.65 -7.25
C PRO A 212 -1.36 1.05 -8.45
N GLU A 213 -0.70 0.14 -9.19
CA GLU A 213 -1.29 -0.58 -10.31
C GLU A 213 -2.24 -1.72 -9.90
N GLY A 214 -2.36 -1.98 -8.59
CA GLY A 214 -3.28 -2.96 -8.02
C GLY A 214 -2.74 -4.39 -7.92
N PHE A 215 -1.41 -4.56 -7.93
CA PHE A 215 -0.77 -5.84 -7.65
C PHE A 215 -0.57 -6.02 -6.14
N LEU A 216 -0.85 -7.21 -5.61
CA LEU A 216 -0.43 -7.56 -4.26
C LEU A 216 0.90 -8.30 -4.33
N GLU A 217 1.85 -7.86 -3.53
CA GLU A 217 3.11 -8.55 -3.29
C GLU A 217 3.18 -8.98 -1.83
N ILE A 218 3.46 -10.26 -1.60
CA ILE A 218 3.73 -10.79 -0.26
C ILE A 218 5.20 -11.20 -0.21
N GLU A 219 5.98 -10.48 0.58
CA GLU A 219 7.38 -10.82 0.81
C GLU A 219 7.48 -12.03 1.74
N TYR A 220 8.38 -12.96 1.42
CA TYR A 220 8.68 -14.09 2.28
C TYR A 220 10.18 -14.33 2.43
N SER A 221 10.58 -14.79 3.62
CA SER A 221 11.98 -15.12 3.88
C SER A 221 12.30 -16.54 3.42
N THR A 222 13.44 -16.69 2.72
CA THR A 222 14.02 -18.02 2.41
C THR A 222 15.26 -18.32 3.25
N GLY A 223 15.55 -17.47 4.25
CA GLY A 223 16.83 -17.47 4.96
C GLY A 223 18.03 -17.01 4.12
N ARG A 224 17.79 -16.58 2.87
CA ARG A 224 18.78 -15.95 1.99
C ARG A 224 18.67 -14.42 2.04
N LEU A 225 19.73 -13.73 1.63
CA LEU A 225 19.79 -12.26 1.63
C LEU A 225 18.94 -11.59 0.55
N SER A 226 18.50 -12.35 -0.47
CA SER A 226 17.64 -11.83 -1.53
C SER A 226 16.18 -11.87 -1.10
N SER A 227 15.49 -10.73 -1.16
CA SER A 227 14.04 -10.66 -1.02
C SER A 227 13.37 -11.55 -2.06
N GLN A 228 12.31 -12.24 -1.67
CA GLN A 228 11.49 -13.08 -2.53
C GLN A 228 10.04 -12.71 -2.28
N SER A 229 9.22 -12.71 -3.33
CA SER A 229 7.84 -12.29 -3.24
C SER A 229 6.90 -13.22 -3.99
N LEU A 230 5.69 -13.35 -3.47
CA LEU A 230 4.52 -13.89 -4.17
C LEU A 230 3.80 -12.70 -4.82
N PHE A 231 3.54 -12.77 -6.13
CA PHE A 231 2.92 -11.69 -6.90
C PHE A 231 1.51 -12.08 -7.31
N PHE A 232 0.52 -11.26 -6.95
CA PHE A 232 -0.88 -11.51 -7.22
C PHE A 232 -1.52 -10.35 -7.98
N VAL A 233 -2.59 -10.66 -8.70
CA VAL A 233 -3.53 -9.69 -9.28
C VAL A 233 -4.88 -9.82 -8.59
N ALA A 234 -5.61 -8.72 -8.49
CA ALA A 234 -7.02 -8.77 -8.14
C ALA A 234 -7.81 -9.41 -9.30
N GLY A 235 -8.64 -10.41 -9.02
CA GLY A 235 -9.39 -11.09 -10.08
C GLY A 235 -10.42 -12.08 -9.57
N GLN A 236 -11.28 -12.53 -10.49
CA GLN A 236 -12.16 -13.67 -10.23
C GLN A 236 -11.41 -14.95 -10.62
N ALA A 237 -11.51 -15.99 -9.80
CA ALA A 237 -11.07 -17.32 -10.21
C ALA A 237 -12.09 -17.84 -11.24
N ASP A 238 -11.74 -17.79 -12.52
CA ASP A 238 -12.52 -18.37 -13.61
C ASP A 238 -12.56 -19.91 -13.53
#